data_AF-I0H4D1-F1
#
_entry.id   AF-I0H4D1-F1
#
_cell.length_a   1.000
_cell.length_b   1.000
_cell.length_c   1.000
_cell.angle_alpha   90.00
_cell.angle_beta   90.00
_cell.angle_gamma   90.00
#
_symmetry.space_group_name_H-M   'P 1'
#
loop_
_entity.id
_entity.type
_entity.pdbx_description
1 polymer ?
#
loop_
_entity_poly.entity_id
_entity_poly.type
_entity_poly.pdbx_seq_one_letter_code
_entity_poly.pdbx_strand_id
1 'polypeptide(L)'
;MTMPYFVDVYFPPGLPVDRDEIEDELSELDGFEVVGAGTGESGSNLDLEVSSDLASGDAVRQVTEILERLGVAPGARINVSD
;
A
#
# COMPACT_ATOMS: atom_id res chain seq x y z
N MET A 1 -10.29 -12.50 -18.69
CA MET A 1 -9.29 -11.56 -18.18
C MET A 1 -9.98 -10.75 -17.11
N THR A 2 -9.69 -11.05 -15.85
CA THR A 2 -9.98 -10.13 -14.76
C THR A 2 -9.09 -8.90 -14.95
N MET A 3 -9.64 -7.71 -14.71
CA MET A 3 -8.87 -6.47 -14.80
C MET A 3 -8.03 -6.34 -13.51
N PRO A 4 -6.82 -5.75 -13.57
CA PRO A 4 -6.13 -5.35 -12.34
C PRO A 4 -7.02 -4.36 -11.57
N TYR A 5 -6.81 -4.28 -10.26
CA TYR A 5 -7.50 -3.35 -9.36
C TYR A 5 -6.45 -2.63 -8.52
N PHE A 6 -6.86 -1.59 -7.81
CA PHE A 6 -5.96 -0.73 -7.07
C PHE A 6 -6.14 -0.84 -5.56
N VAL A 7 -5.03 -0.67 -4.85
CA VAL A 7 -4.99 -0.51 -3.40
C VAL A 7 -4.29 0.81 -3.07
N ASP A 8 -5.05 1.74 -2.49
CA ASP A 8 -4.53 3.02 -2.03
C ASP A 8 -4.17 2.93 -0.55
N VAL A 9 -2.92 3.26 -0.21
CA VAL A 9 -2.45 3.29 1.18
C VAL A 9 -2.15 4.73 1.57
N TYR A 10 -2.89 5.25 2.55
CA TYR A 10 -2.69 6.59 3.09
C TYR A 10 -1.95 6.55 4.41
N PHE A 11 -1.00 7.45 4.56
CA PHE A 11 -0.14 7.56 5.72
C PHE A 11 -0.30 8.93 6.38
N PRO A 12 -0.44 8.98 7.71
CA PRO A 12 -0.42 10.25 8.44
C PRO A 12 0.99 10.87 8.44
N PRO A 13 1.14 12.16 8.74
CA PRO A 13 2.46 12.75 8.96
C PRO A 13 3.16 12.12 10.17
N GLY A 14 4.49 12.13 10.18
CA GLY A 14 5.30 11.64 11.30
C GLY A 14 5.43 10.12 11.37
N LEU A 15 5.58 9.47 10.21
CA LEU A 15 5.81 8.03 10.13
C LEU A 15 7.09 7.63 10.89
N PRO A 16 7.10 6.43 11.50
CA PRO A 16 8.28 5.89 12.16
C PRO A 16 9.41 5.51 11.19
N VAL A 17 9.08 5.33 9.90
CA VAL A 17 10.01 5.01 8.81
C VAL A 17 9.76 5.94 7.62
N ASP A 18 10.74 6.05 6.73
CA ASP A 18 10.57 6.80 5.49
C ASP A 18 9.55 6.09 4.59
N ARG A 19 8.73 6.85 3.86
CA ARG A 19 7.74 6.26 2.93
C ARG A 19 8.42 5.38 1.88
N ASP A 20 9.62 5.75 1.44
CA ASP A 20 10.36 4.98 0.44
C ASP A 20 10.72 3.57 0.95
N GLU A 21 10.94 3.39 2.25
CA GLU A 21 11.13 2.05 2.86
C GLU A 21 9.86 1.19 2.77
N ILE A 22 8.69 1.83 2.91
CA ILE A 22 7.39 1.15 2.76
C ILE A 22 7.16 0.79 1.28
N GLU A 23 7.51 1.70 0.37
CA GLU A 23 7.42 1.50 -1.08
C GLU A 23 8.29 0.33 -1.55
N ASP A 24 9.53 0.24 -1.06
CA ASP A 24 10.46 -0.84 -1.37
C ASP A 24 9.87 -2.19 -0.92
N GLU A 25 9.42 -2.30 0.33
CA GLU A 25 8.86 -3.54 0.88
C GLU A 25 7.56 -3.97 0.17
N LEU A 26 6.72 -3.03 -0.24
CA LEU A 26 5.51 -3.32 -1.03
C LEU A 26 5.86 -3.79 -2.45
N SER A 27 6.90 -3.21 -3.05
CA SER A 27 7.38 -3.56 -4.40
C SER A 27 8.05 -4.93 -4.46
N GLU A 28 8.43 -5.50 -3.31
CA GLU A 28 8.94 -6.87 -3.21
C GLU A 28 7.83 -7.94 -3.16
N LEU A 29 6.56 -7.53 -2.96
CA LEU A 29 5.44 -8.47 -2.99
C LEU A 29 5.12 -8.94 -4.41
N ASP A 30 4.94 -10.26 -4.56
CA ASP A 30 4.50 -10.83 -5.84
C ASP A 30 3.05 -10.42 -6.15
N GLY A 31 2.84 -9.91 -7.37
CA GLY A 31 1.53 -9.43 -7.82
C GLY A 31 1.16 -8.00 -7.40
N PHE A 32 2.13 -7.19 -6.94
CA PHE A 32 1.95 -5.77 -6.65
C PHE A 32 2.91 -4.91 -7.46
N GLU A 33 2.46 -3.73 -7.88
CA GLU A 33 3.28 -2.70 -8.48
C GLU A 33 2.91 -1.34 -7.90
N VAL A 34 3.88 -0.59 -7.39
CA VAL A 34 3.66 0.81 -7.01
C VAL A 34 3.57 1.64 -8.28
N VAL A 35 2.39 2.20 -8.56
CA VAL A 35 2.13 2.98 -9.77
C VAL A 35 2.00 4.49 -9.49
N GLY A 36 1.88 4.87 -8.22
CA GLY A 36 1.70 6.24 -7.81
C GLY A 36 2.18 6.50 -6.38
N ALA A 37 2.63 7.73 -6.16
CA ALA A 37 2.99 8.24 -4.84
C ALA A 37 2.65 9.72 -4.74
N GLY A 38 2.15 10.14 -3.58
CA GLY A 38 1.78 11.54 -3.31
C GLY A 38 2.19 11.99 -1.91
N THR A 39 2.42 13.29 -1.76
CA THR A 39 2.71 13.94 -0.48
C THR A 39 1.97 15.27 -0.40
N GLY A 40 1.37 15.56 0.76
CA GLY A 40 0.68 16.81 1.04
C GLY A 40 0.66 17.15 2.54
N GLU A 41 -0.04 18.21 2.90
CA GLU A 41 -0.10 18.70 4.30
C GLU A 41 -0.70 17.68 5.29
N SER A 42 -1.57 16.79 4.79
CA SER A 42 -2.24 15.76 5.58
C SER A 42 -1.48 14.43 5.66
N GLY A 43 -0.30 14.33 5.06
CA GLY A 43 0.50 13.10 5.00
C GLY A 43 0.90 12.70 3.59
N SER A 44 1.00 11.40 3.34
CA SER A 44 1.40 10.83 2.05
C SER A 44 0.53 9.65 1.65
N ASN A 45 0.64 9.21 0.39
CA ASN A 45 0.01 8.00 -0.10
C ASN A 45 0.92 7.22 -1.05
N LEU A 46 0.63 5.92 -1.17
CA LEU A 46 1.11 5.02 -2.20
C LEU A 46 -0.09 4.36 -2.88
N ASP A 47 -0.04 4.30 -4.21
CA ASP A 47 -1.08 3.71 -5.04
C ASP A 47 -0.49 2.43 -5.66
N LEU A 48 -1.11 1.29 -5.35
CA LEU A 48 -0.66 -0.03 -5.77
C LEU A 48 -1.59 -0.57 -6.85
N GLU A 49 -1.05 -0.97 -8.00
CA GLU A 49 -1.74 -1.86 -8.93
C GLU A 49 -1.55 -3.30 -8.45
N VAL A 50 -2.65 -4.05 -8.39
CA VAL A 50 -2.65 -5.43 -7.91
C VAL A 50 -3.08 -6.38 -9.02
N SER A 51 -2.31 -7.45 -9.19
CA SER A 51 -2.55 -8.46 -10.20
C SER A 51 -3.92 -9.13 -10.01
N SER A 52 -4.57 -9.35 -11.14
CA SER A 52 -5.96 -9.82 -11.22
C SER A 52 -6.19 -11.27 -10.74
N ASP A 53 -5.12 -12.01 -10.45
CA ASP A 53 -5.12 -13.35 -9.86
C ASP A 53 -5.04 -13.33 -8.33
N LEU A 54 -4.72 -12.18 -7.72
CA LEU A 54 -4.69 -12.00 -6.28
C LEU A 54 -6.04 -11.46 -5.77
N ALA A 55 -6.68 -12.17 -4.84
CA ALA A 55 -7.93 -11.71 -4.24
C ALA A 55 -7.71 -10.45 -3.38
N SER A 56 -8.63 -9.49 -3.44
CA SER A 56 -8.52 -8.22 -2.70
C SER A 56 -8.34 -8.39 -1.19
N GLY A 57 -8.97 -9.41 -0.59
CA GLY A 57 -8.77 -9.72 0.82
C GLY A 57 -7.33 -10.17 1.15
N ASP A 58 -6.72 -10.96 0.27
CA ASP A 58 -5.33 -11.40 0.41
C ASP A 58 -4.35 -10.24 0.14
N ALA A 59 -4.70 -9.35 -0.78
CA ALA A 59 -3.90 -8.16 -1.04
C ALA A 59 -3.88 -7.22 0.17
N VAL A 60 -5.06 -6.90 0.72
CA VAL A 60 -5.19 -6.08 1.94
C VAL A 60 -4.46 -6.72 3.12
N ARG A 61 -4.55 -8.04 3.28
CA ARG A 61 -3.83 -8.77 4.34
C ARG A 61 -2.32 -8.60 4.21
N GLN A 62 -1.75 -8.82 3.03
CA GLN A 62 -0.31 -8.70 2.79
C GLN A 62 0.21 -7.27 3.00
N VAL A 63 -0.52 -6.26 2.49
CA VAL A 63 -0.20 -4.85 2.74
C VAL A 63 -0.23 -4.57 4.25
N THR A 64 -1.27 -5.02 4.95
CA THR A 64 -1.39 -4.84 6.41
C THR A 64 -0.21 -5.46 7.16
N GLU A 65 0.22 -6.66 6.79
CA GLU A 65 1.38 -7.34 7.42
C GLU A 65 2.68 -6.55 7.27
N ILE A 66 2.92 -5.92 6.11
CA ILE A 66 4.07 -5.02 5.91
C ILE A 66 3.93 -3.79 6.80
N LEU A 67 2.75 -3.18 6.82
CA LEU A 67 2.53 -1.98 7.63
C LEU A 67 2.67 -2.25 9.13
N GLU A 68 2.26 -3.41 9.61
CA GLU A 68 2.45 -3.84 10.99
C GLU A 68 3.92 -4.06 11.31
N ARG A 69 4.66 -4.74 10.43
CA ARG A 69 6.10 -4.98 10.59
C ARG A 69 6.90 -3.68 10.67
N LEU A 70 6.55 -2.68 9.87
CA LEU A 70 7.18 -1.36 9.86
C LEU A 70 6.65 -0.41 10.94
N GLY A 71 5.66 -0.84 11.74
CA GLY A 71 5.06 -0.03 12.81
C GLY A 71 4.20 1.14 12.31
N VAL A 72 3.84 1.15 11.03
CA VAL A 72 3.01 2.20 10.37
C VAL A 72 1.52 1.87 10.34
N ALA A 73 1.13 0.62 10.62
CA ALA A 73 -0.28 0.22 10.67
C ALA A 73 -1.16 1.13 11.57
N PRO A 74 -0.68 1.58 12.76
CA PRO A 74 -1.42 2.54 13.58
C PRO A 74 -1.53 3.91 12.89
N GLY A 75 -2.64 4.14 12.18
CA GLY A 75 -2.95 5.42 11.53
C GLY A 75 -2.94 5.35 10.01
N ALA A 76 -2.39 4.29 9.41
CA ALA A 76 -2.53 4.03 7.99
C ALA A 76 -3.99 3.68 7.63
N ARG A 77 -4.42 4.03 6.42
CA ARG A 77 -5.73 3.64 5.86
C ARG A 77 -5.51 2.96 4.53
N ILE A 78 -6.16 1.82 4.36
CA ILE A 78 -6.11 1.02 3.12
C ILE A 78 -7.49 1.10 2.47
N ASN A 79 -7.53 1.49 1.19
CA ASN A 79 -8.73 1.46 0.36
C ASN A 79 -8.49 0.55 -0.85
N VAL A 80 -9.54 -0.13 -1.30
CA VAL A 80 -9.52 -0.95 -2.51
C VAL A 80 -10.45 -0.31 -3.53
N SER A 81 -9.99 -0.18 -4.78
CA SER A 81 -10.76 0.41 -5.89
C SER A 81 -10.59 -0.41 -7.18
N ASP A 82 -11.59 -0.35 -8.06
CA ASP A 82 -11.64 -1.04 -9.37
C ASP A 82 -11.29 -0.09 -10.53
#